data_AF-A0A2W6BX38-F1
#
_entry.id   AF-A0A2W6BX38-F1
#
_cell.length_a   1.000
_cell.length_b   1.000
_cell.length_c   1.000
_cell.angle_alpha   90.00
_cell.angle_beta   90.00
_cell.angle_gamma   90.00
#
_symmetry.space_group_name_H-M   'P 1'
#
loop_
_entity.id
_entity.type
_entity.pdbx_description
1 polymer ?
#
loop_
_entity_poly.entity_id
_entity_poly.type
_entity_poly.pdbx_seq_one_letter_code
_entity_poly.pdbx_strand_id
1 'polypeptide(L)'
;LGIDHLVIDTSVDYWQSEYEQWEVDRGTEWDQGAFVLELAPDYLHKDEVSGGLPYAMASPNAGVDGLFLGEHHATTFTNYLRISFRLAGFPGWDRGELDGWAKNPKRLPPVLVDLAESLLRV
;
A
#
# COMPACT_ATOMS: atom_id res chain seq x y z
N LEU A 1 6.86 -23.74 -17.45
CA LEU A 1 6.98 -22.59 -16.55
C LEU A 1 5.78 -22.64 -15.63
N GLY A 2 5.96 -23.18 -14.42
CA GLY A 2 4.91 -23.16 -13.40
C GLY A 2 4.75 -21.73 -12.94
N ILE A 3 3.50 -21.25 -12.89
CA ILE A 3 3.20 -19.91 -12.37
C ILE A 3 3.55 -19.97 -10.88
N ASP A 4 4.42 -19.07 -10.41
CA ASP A 4 4.71 -18.98 -8.97
C ASP A 4 3.40 -18.81 -8.20
N HIS A 5 3.19 -19.65 -7.19
CA HIS A 5 2.02 -19.55 -6.36
C HIS A 5 2.02 -18.20 -5.64
N LEU A 6 0.85 -17.58 -5.49
CA LEU A 6 0.68 -16.50 -4.54
C LEU A 6 1.00 -17.04 -3.15
N VAL A 7 2.18 -16.72 -2.63
CA VAL A 7 2.61 -17.09 -1.28
C VAL A 7 2.07 -16.05 -0.32
N ILE A 8 1.19 -16.49 0.59
CA ILE A 8 0.80 -15.72 1.77
C ILE A 8 1.61 -16.32 2.92
N ASP A 9 2.76 -15.71 3.23
CA ASP A 9 3.65 -16.19 4.29
C ASP A 9 3.28 -15.62 5.67
N THR A 10 2.39 -14.63 5.68
CA THR A 10 1.97 -13.95 6.91
C THR A 10 0.71 -14.58 7.48
N SER A 11 0.78 -15.04 8.74
CA SER A 11 -0.37 -15.63 9.43
C SER A 11 -1.38 -14.57 9.88
N VAL A 12 -2.63 -14.98 10.12
CA VAL A 12 -3.64 -14.10 10.75
C VAL A 12 -3.19 -13.68 12.15
N ASP A 13 -2.56 -14.58 12.91
CA ASP A 13 -2.07 -14.31 14.26
C ASP A 13 -1.04 -13.17 14.27
N TYR A 14 -0.18 -13.08 13.25
CA TYR A 14 0.77 -11.99 13.09
C TYR A 14 0.04 -10.64 12.97
N TRP A 15 -0.94 -10.54 12.06
CA TRP A 15 -1.70 -9.31 11.89
C TRP A 15 -2.51 -8.94 13.13
N GLN A 16 -3.00 -9.93 13.87
CA GLN A 16 -3.68 -9.69 15.13
C GLN A 16 -2.73 -9.10 16.18
N SER A 17 -1.51 -9.63 16.32
CA SER A 17 -0.52 -9.07 17.25
C SER A 17 -0.10 -7.65 16.87
N GLU A 18 0.09 -7.39 15.57
CA GLU A 18 0.41 -6.05 15.07
C GLU A 18 -0.72 -5.06 15.35
N TYR A 19 -1.98 -5.47 15.15
CA TYR A 19 -3.15 -4.65 15.47
C TYR A 19 -3.27 -4.36 16.96
N GLU A 20 -3.08 -5.37 17.81
CA GLU A 20 -3.10 -5.21 19.27
C GLU A 20 -2.02 -4.24 19.74
N GLN A 21 -0.83 -4.29 19.13
CA GLN A 21 0.25 -3.35 19.41
C GLN A 21 -0.10 -1.92 18.97
N TRP A 22 -0.61 -1.76 17.74
CA TRP A 22 -1.07 -0.47 17.23
C TRP A 22 -2.22 0.12 18.06
N GLU A 23 -3.15 -0.68 18.60
CA GLU A 23 -4.25 -0.17 19.42
C GLU A 23 -3.79 0.42 20.77
N VAL A 24 -2.64 -0.01 21.30
CA VAL A 24 -2.12 0.47 22.59
C VAL A 24 -1.71 1.94 22.52
N ASP A 25 -1.13 2.38 21.40
CA ASP A 25 -0.63 3.75 21.22
C ASP A 25 -1.30 4.51 20.05
N ARG A 26 -2.17 3.84 19.28
CA ARG A 26 -2.78 4.31 18.03
C ARG A 26 -1.72 4.65 16.96
N GLY A 27 -0.62 3.90 17.00
CA GLY A 27 0.60 4.14 16.24
C GLY A 27 1.62 4.99 17.00
N THR A 28 2.88 4.92 16.57
CA THR A 28 3.92 5.84 17.04
C THR A 28 3.68 7.27 16.51
N GLU A 29 4.51 8.25 16.87
CA GLU A 29 4.48 9.59 16.23
C GLU A 29 4.53 9.50 14.68
N TRP A 30 5.12 8.42 14.15
CA TRP A 30 5.26 8.16 12.71
C TRP A 30 4.10 7.38 12.09
N ASP A 31 3.23 6.75 12.91
CA ASP A 31 2.14 5.87 12.47
C ASP A 31 0.76 6.31 13.00
N GLN A 32 0.61 7.58 13.42
CA GLN A 32 -0.68 8.13 13.80
C GLN A 32 -1.66 8.06 12.62
N GLY A 33 -2.69 7.24 12.72
CA GLY A 33 -3.62 7.01 11.62
C GLY A 33 -4.44 5.75 11.81
N ALA A 34 -5.10 5.28 10.74
CA ALA A 34 -5.73 3.96 10.74
C ALA A 34 -4.66 2.85 10.71
N PHE A 35 -5.00 1.66 11.24
CA PHE A 35 -4.14 0.49 11.09
C PHE A 35 -3.95 0.16 9.60
N VAL A 36 -2.74 -0.24 9.20
CA VAL A 36 -2.44 -0.58 7.81
C VAL A 36 -1.90 -1.99 7.69
N LEU A 37 -2.37 -2.70 6.66
CA LEU A 37 -1.88 -4.00 6.26
C LEU A 37 -0.86 -3.78 5.14
N GLU A 38 0.40 -4.01 5.42
CA GLU A 38 1.48 -3.92 4.43
C GLU A 38 1.43 -5.13 3.49
N LEU A 39 1.24 -4.89 2.20
CA LEU A 39 0.95 -5.94 1.21
C LEU A 39 2.05 -6.08 0.16
N ALA A 40 2.85 -5.04 -0.08
CA ALA A 40 3.99 -5.12 -0.97
C ALA A 40 5.09 -4.12 -0.59
N PRO A 41 6.36 -4.45 -0.87
CA PRO A 41 7.43 -3.46 -0.83
C PRO A 41 7.15 -2.35 -1.85
N ASP A 42 7.60 -1.14 -1.52
CA ASP A 42 7.50 0.00 -2.42
C ASP A 42 8.50 -0.11 -3.59
N TYR A 43 8.47 0.87 -4.49
CA TYR A 43 9.38 0.88 -5.63
C TYR A 43 10.86 0.99 -5.21
N LEU A 44 11.17 1.67 -4.10
CA LEU A 44 12.53 1.74 -3.59
C LEU A 44 13.02 0.36 -3.15
N HIS A 45 12.24 -0.35 -2.33
CA HIS A 45 12.60 -1.69 -1.90
C HIS A 45 12.69 -2.68 -3.06
N LYS A 46 11.85 -2.53 -4.09
CA LYS A 46 11.93 -3.34 -5.33
C LYS A 46 13.18 -3.03 -6.17
N ASP A 47 13.76 -1.85 -6.00
CA ASP A 47 15.04 -1.43 -6.60
C ASP A 47 16.24 -1.66 -5.64
N GLU A 48 16.07 -2.45 -4.57
CA GLU A 48 17.07 -2.70 -3.53
C GLU A 48 17.54 -1.44 -2.76
N VAL A 49 16.72 -0.39 -2.75
CA VAL A 49 16.94 0.87 -2.04
C VAL A 49 16.10 0.93 -0.77
N SER A 50 16.72 1.23 0.37
CA SER A 50 16.01 1.42 1.64
C SER A 50 15.48 2.84 1.81
N GLY A 51 14.33 2.99 2.49
CA GLY A 51 13.85 4.30 3.00
C GLY A 51 12.44 4.71 2.60
N GLY A 52 11.71 3.89 1.84
CA GLY A 52 10.30 4.14 1.50
C GLY A 52 9.32 3.39 2.40
N LEU A 53 8.09 3.91 2.52
CA LEU A 53 6.99 3.20 3.18
C LEU A 53 6.44 2.12 2.24
N PRO A 54 6.15 0.89 2.72
CA PRO A 54 5.53 -0.16 1.92
C PRO A 54 4.18 0.25 1.33
N TYR A 55 3.78 -0.45 0.28
CA TYR A 55 2.42 -0.34 -0.24
C TYR A 55 1.47 -1.14 0.63
N ALA A 56 0.38 -0.50 1.05
CA ALA A 56 -0.48 -1.01 2.10
C ALA A 56 -1.97 -0.76 1.84
N MET A 57 -2.82 -1.43 2.61
CA MET A 57 -4.25 -1.17 2.69
C MET A 57 -4.63 -0.79 4.12
N ALA A 58 -5.37 0.30 4.30
CA ALA A 58 -5.86 0.66 5.63
C ALA A 58 -7.03 -0.23 6.09
N SER A 59 -7.15 -0.40 7.41
CA SER A 59 -8.17 -1.16 8.14
C SER A 59 -8.61 -0.37 9.40
N PRO A 60 -9.91 -0.33 9.73
CA PRO A 60 -11.03 -0.92 8.99
C PRO A 60 -11.29 -0.16 7.67
N ASN A 61 -11.74 -0.89 6.65
CA ASN A 61 -12.11 -0.34 5.36
C ASN A 61 -13.41 -0.98 4.89
N ALA A 62 -14.47 -0.18 4.72
CA ALA A 62 -15.79 -0.66 4.31
C ALA A 62 -15.88 -1.06 2.82
N GLY A 63 -14.84 -0.77 2.03
CA GLY A 63 -14.79 -1.03 0.59
C GLY A 63 -14.33 -2.45 0.28
N VAL A 64 -15.06 -3.15 -0.59
CA VAL A 64 -14.66 -4.46 -1.12
C VAL A 64 -13.35 -4.38 -1.92
N ASP A 65 -13.07 -3.22 -2.52
CA ASP A 65 -11.83 -2.90 -3.22
C ASP A 65 -11.23 -1.62 -2.62
N GLY A 66 -10.45 -1.78 -1.55
CA GLY A 66 -9.87 -0.68 -0.78
C GLY A 66 -8.82 0.11 -1.55
N LEU A 67 -8.60 1.35 -1.13
CA LEU A 67 -7.48 2.18 -1.61
C LEU A 67 -6.14 1.51 -1.26
N PHE A 68 -5.21 1.55 -2.21
CA PHE A 68 -3.86 1.02 -2.06
C PHE A 68 -2.88 2.17 -1.82
N LEU A 69 -2.52 2.35 -0.55
CA LEU A 69 -1.79 3.50 -0.04
C LEU A 69 -0.29 3.40 -0.37
N GLY A 70 0.37 4.55 -0.48
CA GLY A 70 1.80 4.64 -0.81
C GLY A 70 2.14 4.41 -2.29
N GLU A 71 1.18 3.93 -3.08
CA GLU A 71 1.36 3.58 -4.49
C GLU A 71 1.10 4.79 -5.42
N HIS A 72 1.97 5.01 -6.42
CA HIS A 72 2.00 6.29 -7.18
C HIS A 72 0.86 6.49 -8.17
N HIS A 73 0.20 5.42 -8.59
CA HIS A 73 -0.97 5.54 -9.46
C HIS A 73 -2.20 6.06 -8.71
N ALA A 74 -2.14 6.16 -7.37
CA ALA A 74 -3.27 6.55 -6.53
C ALA A 74 -4.52 5.72 -6.86
N THR A 75 -4.44 4.42 -6.56
CA THR A 75 -5.37 3.41 -7.08
C THR A 75 -5.99 2.53 -5.97
N THR A 76 -6.90 1.63 -6.33
CA THR A 76 -7.39 0.55 -5.48
C THR A 76 -6.51 -0.71 -5.58
N PHE A 77 -6.63 -1.62 -4.62
CA PHE A 77 -5.85 -2.86 -4.57
C PHE A 77 -6.05 -3.73 -5.82
N THR A 78 -7.28 -3.91 -6.29
CA THR A 78 -7.55 -4.71 -7.48
C THR A 78 -6.91 -4.09 -8.72
N ASN A 79 -6.93 -2.77 -8.85
CA ASN A 79 -6.24 -2.10 -9.95
C ASN A 79 -4.71 -2.16 -9.80
N TYR A 80 -4.16 -2.09 -8.58
CA TYR A 80 -2.74 -2.34 -8.35
C TYR A 80 -2.30 -3.71 -8.87
N LEU A 81 -3.09 -4.76 -8.61
CA LEU A 81 -2.81 -6.10 -9.14
C LEU A 81 -2.81 -6.11 -10.67
N ARG A 82 -3.79 -5.45 -11.31
CA ARG A 82 -3.84 -5.34 -12.78
C ARG A 82 -2.61 -4.64 -13.36
N ILE A 83 -2.16 -3.54 -12.74
CA ILE A 83 -0.95 -2.82 -13.15
C ILE A 83 0.27 -3.71 -12.97
N SER A 84 0.39 -4.37 -11.82
CA SER A 84 1.49 -5.27 -11.50
C SER A 84 1.58 -6.41 -12.52
N PHE A 85 0.47 -7.06 -12.87
CA PHE A 85 0.46 -8.10 -13.90
C PHE A 85 0.84 -7.59 -15.29
N ARG A 86 0.46 -6.35 -15.63
CA ARG A 86 0.87 -5.72 -16.89
C ARG A 86 2.37 -5.43 -16.94
N LEU A 87 2.97 -5.12 -15.80
CA LEU A 87 4.38 -4.73 -15.66
C LEU A 87 5.24 -5.83 -14.99
N ALA A 88 4.85 -7.10 -15.15
CA ALA A 88 5.59 -8.26 -14.65
C ALA A 88 5.99 -8.20 -13.15
N GLY A 89 5.16 -7.57 -12.31
CA GLY A 89 5.37 -7.41 -10.88
C GLY A 89 6.03 -6.09 -10.46
N PHE A 90 6.43 -5.26 -11.43
CA PHE A 90 7.16 -4.00 -11.23
C PHE A 90 6.34 -2.79 -11.67
N PRO A 91 5.28 -2.43 -10.92
CA PRO A 91 4.41 -1.31 -11.27
C PRO A 91 5.13 0.04 -11.35
N GLY A 92 6.32 0.19 -10.75
CA GLY A 92 7.13 1.40 -10.85
C GLY A 92 7.87 1.58 -12.18
N TRP A 93 7.96 0.55 -13.03
CA TRP A 93 8.74 0.59 -14.28
C TRP A 93 8.13 1.51 -15.34
N ASP A 94 6.84 1.84 -15.25
CA ASP A 94 6.22 2.79 -16.17
C ASP A 94 6.61 4.25 -15.91
N ARG A 95 7.31 4.52 -14.80
CA ARG A 95 8.03 5.75 -14.58
C ARG A 95 9.30 5.70 -15.43
N GLY A 96 9.39 6.54 -16.47
CA GLY A 96 10.63 6.68 -17.25
C GLY A 96 11.84 7.11 -16.39
N GLU A 97 13.01 7.32 -17.02
CA GLU A 97 14.28 7.67 -16.35
C GLU A 97 14.07 8.66 -15.18
N LEU A 98 14.50 8.20 -14.00
CA LEU A 98 14.34 8.85 -12.70
C LEU A 98 15.04 10.21 -12.68
N ASP A 99 14.34 11.26 -13.07
CA ASP A 99 14.81 12.62 -12.81
C ASP A 99 14.55 12.94 -11.32
N GLY A 100 15.55 12.59 -10.51
CA GLY A 100 15.80 13.04 -9.13
C GLY A 100 14.60 13.15 -8.19
N TRP A 101 14.46 12.18 -7.28
CA TRP A 101 13.54 12.27 -6.14
C TRP A 101 12.08 12.45 -6.58
N ALA A 102 11.56 11.44 -7.28
CA ALA A 102 10.18 11.36 -7.76
C ALA A 102 9.22 11.89 -6.70
N LYS A 103 8.72 13.10 -6.95
CA LYS A 103 7.76 13.79 -6.09
C LYS A 103 6.58 12.83 -5.92
N ASN A 104 6.37 12.37 -4.68
CA ASN A 104 5.13 11.76 -4.22
C ASN A 104 3.97 12.55 -4.88
N PRO A 105 2.99 11.92 -5.55
CA PRO A 105 1.87 12.66 -6.16
C PRO A 105 1.35 13.65 -5.11
N LYS A 106 1.53 14.95 -5.41
CA LYS A 106 1.49 16.03 -4.40
C LYS A 106 0.14 16.17 -3.70
N ARG A 107 -0.89 15.44 -4.15
CA ARG A 107 -2.20 15.23 -3.51
C ARG A 107 -2.93 14.12 -4.26
N LEU A 108 -3.60 13.23 -3.52
CA LEU A 108 -4.63 12.37 -4.08
C LEU A 108 -5.72 13.23 -4.75
N PRO A 109 -6.29 12.82 -5.90
CA PRO A 109 -7.50 13.43 -6.44
C PRO A 109 -8.57 13.60 -5.34
N PRO A 110 -9.31 14.72 -5.28
CA PRO A 110 -10.30 14.96 -4.22
C PRO A 110 -11.29 13.81 -4.04
N VAL A 111 -11.75 13.19 -5.13
CA VAL A 111 -12.63 12.03 -5.09
C VAL A 111 -12.06 10.84 -4.32
N LEU A 112 -10.73 10.65 -4.35
CA LEU A 112 -10.06 9.59 -3.60
C LEU A 112 -9.82 9.98 -2.15
N VAL A 113 -9.70 11.27 -1.85
CA VAL A 113 -9.66 11.78 -0.47
C VAL A 113 -11.03 11.59 0.18
N ASP A 114 -12.10 12.01 -0.49
CA ASP A 114 -13.48 11.84 0.00
C ASP A 114 -13.83 10.36 0.16
N LEU A 115 -13.39 9.52 -0.79
CA LEU A 115 -13.53 8.07 -0.70
C LEU A 115 -12.75 7.53 0.51
N ALA A 116 -11.48 7.90 0.69
CA ALA A 116 -10.67 7.49 1.84
C ALA A 116 -11.34 7.86 3.16
N GLU A 117 -11.81 9.11 3.29
CA GLU A 117 -12.53 9.55 4.47
C GLU A 117 -13.82 8.74 4.69
N SER A 118 -14.57 8.42 3.63
CA SER A 118 -15.80 7.63 3.77
C SER A 118 -15.54 6.18 4.17
N LEU A 119 -14.44 5.59 3.71
CA LEU A 119 -14.14 4.17 3.89
C LEU A 119 -13.45 3.87 5.23
N LEU A 120 -12.75 4.86 5.79
CA LEU A 120 -11.97 4.73 7.04
C LEU A 120 -12.68 5.28 8.27
N ARG A 121 -13.88 5.87 8.12
CA ARG A 121 -14.76 6.24 9.24
C ARG A 121 -15.55 5.01 9.69
N VAL A 122 -14.98 4.20 10.59
CA VAL A 122 -15.72 3.19 11.36
C VAL A 122 -15.35 3.30 12.82
#